data_AF-A0A959B007-F1
#
_entry.id   AF-A0A959B007-F1
#
_cell.length_a   1.000
_cell.length_b   1.000
_cell.length_c   1.000
_cell.angle_alpha   90.00
_cell.angle_beta   90.00
_cell.angle_gamma   90.00
#
_symmetry.space_group_name_H-M   'P 1'
#
loop_
_entity.id
_entity.type
_entity.pdbx_description
1 polymer ?
#
loop_
_entity_poly.entity_id
_entity_poly.type
_entity_poly.pdbx_seq_one_letter_code
_entity_poly.pdbx_strand_id
1 'polypeptide(L)'
;MKYFTILILLAAFTACQPKKEGPIYQSDAFTLYPDKVVQGDNEAVVHSPTHLASNYKSPASEHYSRLITFKFSLNEKDNELPPGKDHWIVIGEEHESPVIQFGELPEGAPDVPETFLPVNYEYTFRVDMSSVLKQFEEKGYYEAYDGSRVAKADFKGFYIAGGSEPLTWDFVNLDSRGLKLEGPDKNNIYELTLKLNPYNPEDYQDKEWTLTADVSGRPQYRSDQPIVDALFNLSLEEAILNIEADSTFRTGAKWGGVWTRDISYSIFLAFAYHEP
;
A
#
# COMPACT_ATOMS: atom_id res chain seq x y z
N MET A 1 18.16 0.35 -70.69
CA MET A 1 18.60 -0.19 -69.38
C MET A 1 19.38 0.82 -68.51
N LYS A 2 19.13 2.14 -68.62
CA LYS A 2 19.71 3.19 -67.75
C LYS A 2 18.66 4.11 -67.11
N TYR A 3 17.41 4.07 -67.59
CA TYR A 3 16.30 4.86 -67.04
C TYR A 3 15.47 4.12 -65.98
N PHE A 4 15.63 2.80 -65.86
CA PHE A 4 14.90 1.99 -64.86
C PHE A 4 15.53 2.08 -63.46
N THR A 5 16.84 2.37 -63.38
CA THR A 5 17.58 2.50 -62.12
C THR A 5 17.32 3.84 -61.42
N ILE A 6 16.90 4.87 -62.15
CA ILE A 6 16.62 6.21 -61.60
C ILE A 6 15.23 6.27 -60.95
N LEU A 7 14.28 5.41 -61.36
CA LEU A 7 12.94 5.39 -60.79
C LEU A 7 12.88 4.73 -59.39
N ILE A 8 13.84 3.85 -59.06
CA ILE A 8 13.90 3.16 -57.76
C ILE A 8 14.56 4.04 -56.69
N LEU A 9 15.42 5.00 -57.06
CA LEU A 9 16.03 5.92 -56.10
C LEU A 9 15.09 7.07 -55.67
N LEU A 10 14.05 7.39 -56.45
CA LEU A 10 13.10 8.45 -56.11
C LEU A 10 11.96 8.00 -55.18
N ALA A 11 11.72 6.69 -55.06
CA ALA A 11 10.71 6.12 -54.15
C ALA A 11 11.24 5.89 -52.72
N ALA A 12 12.54 6.06 -52.47
CA ALA A 12 13.15 5.86 -51.15
C ALA A 12 13.08 7.11 -50.24
N PHE A 13 12.63 8.26 -50.76
CA PHE A 13 12.62 9.54 -50.02
C PHE A 13 11.25 9.95 -49.46
N THR A 14 10.19 9.14 -49.63
CA THR A 14 8.84 9.46 -49.14
C THR A 14 8.41 8.71 -47.88
N ALA A 15 9.31 7.96 -47.23
CA ALA A 15 8.98 7.13 -46.05
C ALA A 15 9.31 7.75 -44.68
N CYS A 16 9.82 8.98 -44.61
CA CYS A 16 9.88 9.73 -43.35
C CYS A 16 8.65 10.61 -43.23
N GLN A 17 7.52 10.04 -42.80
CA GLN A 17 6.53 10.87 -42.11
C GLN A 17 7.15 11.27 -40.76
N PRO A 18 7.21 12.56 -40.39
CA PRO A 18 7.53 12.93 -39.03
C PRO A 18 6.53 12.22 -38.11
N LYS A 19 7.02 11.52 -37.08
CA LYS A 19 6.17 10.98 -36.02
C LYS A 19 5.24 12.10 -35.58
N LYS A 20 3.93 11.84 -35.52
CA LYS A 20 2.99 12.83 -35.01
C LYS A 20 3.38 13.16 -33.57
N GLU A 21 4.03 14.30 -33.37
CA GLU A 21 4.43 14.89 -32.07
C GLU A 21 3.22 15.48 -31.33
N GLY A 22 2.02 14.93 -31.54
CA GLY A 22 0.79 15.39 -30.93
C GLY A 22 0.34 14.47 -29.80
N PRO A 23 -0.50 14.96 -28.87
CA PRO A 23 -1.11 14.11 -27.88
C PRO A 23 -1.98 13.03 -28.54
N ILE A 24 -1.90 11.80 -28.04
CA ILE A 24 -2.81 10.69 -28.37
C ILE A 24 -4.17 10.94 -27.73
N TYR A 25 -4.17 11.50 -26.52
CA TYR A 25 -5.37 11.84 -25.77
C TYR A 25 -5.12 13.07 -24.89
N GLN A 26 -6.13 13.89 -24.70
CA GLN A 26 -6.07 15.07 -23.84
C GLN A 26 -7.38 15.24 -23.09
N SER A 27 -7.28 15.57 -21.80
CA SER A 27 -8.40 15.89 -20.91
C SER A 27 -7.99 16.99 -19.94
N ASP A 28 -8.95 17.45 -19.13
CA ASP A 28 -8.67 18.40 -18.05
C ASP A 28 -7.76 17.80 -16.96
N ALA A 29 -7.74 16.48 -16.83
CA ALA A 29 -6.95 15.78 -15.81
C ALA A 29 -5.51 15.49 -16.24
N PHE A 30 -5.32 15.03 -17.49
CA PHE A 30 -4.00 14.66 -18.01
C PHE A 30 -3.93 14.70 -19.54
N THR A 31 -2.71 14.73 -20.06
CA THR A 31 -2.40 14.60 -21.49
C THR A 31 -1.50 13.39 -21.72
N LEU A 32 -1.88 12.53 -22.66
CA LEU A 32 -1.15 11.35 -23.09
C LEU A 32 -0.48 11.63 -24.44
N TYR A 33 0.83 11.45 -24.49
CA TYR A 33 1.66 11.48 -25.69
C TYR A 33 2.14 10.05 -26.02
N PRO A 34 2.71 9.80 -27.21
CA PRO A 34 3.24 8.48 -27.55
C PRO A 34 4.27 7.92 -26.57
N ASP A 35 5.07 8.78 -25.95
CA ASP A 35 6.20 8.43 -25.08
C ASP A 35 6.07 8.98 -23.65
N LYS A 36 4.98 9.65 -23.30
CA LYS A 36 4.81 10.20 -21.95
C LYS A 36 3.37 10.48 -21.54
N VAL A 37 3.14 10.60 -20.24
CA VAL A 37 1.92 11.12 -19.62
C VAL A 37 2.26 12.35 -18.81
N VAL A 38 1.49 13.42 -18.96
CA VAL A 38 1.63 14.67 -18.19
C VAL A 38 0.36 14.93 -17.39
N GLN A 39 0.49 15.11 -16.08
CA GLN A 39 -0.57 15.45 -15.13
C GLN A 39 -0.09 16.59 -14.21
N GLY A 40 -0.40 17.84 -14.57
CA GLY A 40 0.11 19.01 -13.86
C GLY A 40 1.64 19.05 -13.91
N ASP A 41 2.28 19.10 -12.73
CA ASP A 41 3.74 19.05 -12.59
C ASP A 41 4.31 17.62 -12.64
N ASN A 42 3.43 16.60 -12.65
CA ASN A 42 3.85 15.21 -12.76
C ASN A 42 3.99 14.77 -14.22
N GLU A 43 5.04 14.04 -14.52
CA GLU A 43 5.36 13.47 -15.81
C GLU A 43 5.85 12.02 -15.63
N ALA A 44 5.36 11.12 -16.48
CA ALA A 44 5.92 9.79 -16.66
C ALA A 44 6.44 9.68 -18.10
N VAL A 45 7.72 9.34 -18.28
CA VAL A 45 8.42 9.33 -19.58
C VAL A 45 8.96 7.95 -19.89
N VAL A 46 8.84 7.57 -21.16
CA VAL A 46 9.40 6.33 -21.72
C VAL A 46 10.74 6.66 -22.35
N HIS A 47 11.82 6.14 -21.77
CA HIS A 47 13.17 6.30 -22.32
C HIS A 47 13.49 5.24 -23.38
N SER A 48 12.93 4.04 -23.22
CA SER A 48 13.05 2.95 -24.18
C SER A 48 11.89 1.95 -24.00
N PRO A 49 11.72 0.97 -24.91
CA PRO A 49 10.74 -0.10 -24.73
C PRO A 49 10.93 -0.93 -23.44
N THR A 50 12.01 -0.71 -22.68
CA THR A 50 12.33 -1.45 -21.45
C THR A 50 12.69 -0.52 -20.29
N HIS A 51 12.44 0.79 -20.41
CA HIS A 51 12.79 1.78 -19.37
C HIS A 51 11.76 2.91 -19.31
N LEU A 52 11.16 3.08 -18.13
CA LEU A 52 10.18 4.12 -17.81
C LEU A 52 10.63 4.87 -16.56
N ALA A 53 10.42 6.18 -16.53
CA ALA A 53 10.64 7.03 -15.37
C ALA A 53 9.38 7.83 -15.02
N SER A 54 9.19 8.19 -13.75
CA SER A 54 8.09 9.02 -13.30
C SER A 54 8.52 9.89 -12.12
N ASN A 55 8.22 11.19 -12.19
CA ASN A 55 8.44 12.11 -11.06
C ASN A 55 7.23 12.14 -10.10
N TYR A 56 6.24 11.25 -10.28
CA TYR A 56 5.00 11.27 -9.50
C TYR A 56 5.29 11.04 -8.01
N LYS A 57 4.85 12.00 -7.19
CA LYS A 57 4.93 11.95 -5.73
C LYS A 57 3.53 11.75 -5.16
N SER A 58 3.37 10.72 -4.34
CA SER A 58 2.09 10.46 -3.70
C SER A 58 1.76 11.57 -2.70
N PRO A 59 0.57 12.19 -2.77
CA PRO A 59 0.14 13.18 -1.77
C PRO A 59 -0.36 12.51 -0.48
N ALA A 60 -0.18 11.19 -0.32
CA ALA A 60 -0.73 10.44 0.81
C ALA A 60 -0.34 11.00 2.19
N SER A 61 0.90 11.47 2.34
CA SER A 61 1.37 12.07 3.60
C SER A 61 0.78 13.47 3.86
N GLU A 62 0.35 14.19 2.82
CA GLU A 62 -0.36 15.47 2.95
C GLU A 62 -1.82 15.28 3.40
N HIS A 63 -2.35 14.07 3.23
CA HIS A 63 -3.73 13.71 3.54
C HIS A 63 -3.85 12.68 4.69
N TYR A 64 -2.82 12.56 5.51
CA TYR A 64 -2.85 11.65 6.66
C TYR A 64 -3.86 12.15 7.70
N SER A 65 -4.91 11.37 7.95
CA SER A 65 -6.03 11.74 8.84
C SER A 65 -5.56 11.98 10.28
N ARG A 66 -6.10 13.03 10.92
CA ARG A 66 -6.00 13.23 12.39
C ARG A 66 -6.90 12.27 13.18
N LEU A 67 -7.96 11.75 12.55
CA LEU A 67 -8.80 10.72 13.14
C LEU A 67 -8.13 9.36 12.98
N ILE A 68 -7.73 8.76 14.10
CA ILE A 68 -7.13 7.44 14.18
C ILE A 68 -8.16 6.46 14.77
N THR A 69 -8.38 5.35 14.06
CA THR A 69 -9.23 4.24 14.49
C THR A 69 -8.39 3.07 14.95
N PHE A 70 -8.65 2.52 16.13
CA PHE A 70 -7.82 1.46 16.71
C PHE A 70 -8.58 0.58 17.70
N LYS A 71 -7.97 -0.55 18.07
CA LYS A 71 -8.38 -1.42 19.18
C LYS A 71 -7.15 -1.84 19.95
N PHE A 72 -7.31 -2.06 21.25
CA PHE A 72 -6.35 -2.82 22.02
C PHE A 72 -6.58 -4.32 21.83
N SER A 73 -5.56 -5.10 22.14
CA SER A 73 -5.52 -6.52 21.86
C SER A 73 -4.79 -7.24 22.98
N LEU A 74 -5.37 -8.35 23.42
CA LEU A 74 -4.72 -9.26 24.36
C LEU A 74 -4.20 -10.47 23.60
N ASN A 75 -2.87 -10.66 23.58
CA ASN A 75 -2.20 -11.74 22.86
C ASN A 75 -2.52 -11.78 21.36
N GLU A 76 -2.45 -10.65 20.65
CA GLU A 76 -2.57 -10.65 19.18
C GLU A 76 -3.92 -11.18 18.69
N LYS A 77 -5.00 -10.83 19.41
CA LYS A 77 -6.38 -11.24 19.12
C LYS A 77 -7.33 -10.05 19.15
N ASP A 78 -8.35 -10.07 18.29
CA ASP A 78 -9.46 -9.12 18.32
C ASP A 78 -10.43 -9.47 19.46
N ASN A 79 -10.06 -9.15 20.69
CA ASN A 79 -10.76 -9.60 21.91
C ASN A 79 -11.03 -8.49 22.95
N GLU A 80 -10.85 -7.23 22.57
CA GLU A 80 -11.25 -6.10 23.41
C GLU A 80 -12.74 -5.79 23.23
N LEU A 81 -13.15 -5.43 22.01
CA LEU A 81 -14.48 -4.89 21.70
C LEU A 81 -15.25 -5.75 20.69
N PRO A 82 -16.60 -5.75 20.74
CA PRO A 82 -17.44 -6.42 19.76
C PRO A 82 -17.17 -5.99 18.30
N PRO A 83 -17.56 -6.80 17.30
CA PRO A 83 -17.44 -6.43 15.90
C PRO A 83 -18.17 -5.11 15.59
N GLY A 84 -17.51 -4.24 14.82
CA GLY A 84 -18.03 -2.91 14.46
C GLY A 84 -17.93 -1.86 15.56
N LYS A 85 -17.18 -2.14 16.64
CA LYS A 85 -16.84 -1.17 17.69
C LYS A 85 -15.33 -1.01 17.74
N ASP A 86 -14.85 0.21 17.49
CA ASP A 86 -13.43 0.58 17.51
C ASP A 86 -13.26 1.81 18.38
N HIS A 87 -12.09 2.01 18.96
CA HIS A 87 -11.75 3.30 19.55
C HIS A 87 -11.46 4.33 18.46
N TRP A 88 -11.80 5.58 18.73
CA TRP A 88 -11.52 6.72 17.87
C TRP A 88 -10.79 7.79 18.68
N ILE A 89 -9.73 8.34 18.12
CA ILE A 89 -9.10 9.54 18.64
C ILE A 89 -8.86 10.55 17.54
N VAL A 90 -9.24 11.79 17.78
CA VAL A 90 -8.88 12.93 16.94
C VAL A 90 -7.64 13.55 17.56
N ILE A 91 -6.50 13.39 16.92
CA ILE A 91 -5.24 13.96 17.38
C ILE A 91 -5.21 15.45 17.02
N GLY A 92 -5.11 16.29 18.05
CA GLY A 92 -4.87 17.73 17.93
C GLY A 92 -3.39 18.05 17.86
N GLU A 93 -2.90 18.75 18.88
CA GLU A 93 -1.49 19.15 19.03
C GLU A 93 -0.82 18.42 20.21
N GLU A 94 -1.59 17.63 20.95
CA GLU A 94 -1.13 16.76 22.02
C GLU A 94 -0.38 15.53 21.47
N HIS A 95 0.60 15.07 22.24
CA HIS A 95 1.45 13.93 21.87
C HIS A 95 1.09 12.65 22.62
N GLU A 96 -0.02 12.63 23.35
CA GLU A 96 -0.46 11.50 24.15
C GLU A 96 -1.99 11.40 24.18
N SER A 97 -2.52 10.17 24.06
CA SER A 97 -3.95 9.93 24.22
C SER A 97 -4.38 10.14 25.66
N PRO A 98 -5.67 10.43 25.94
CA PRO A 98 -6.24 10.12 27.24
C PRO A 98 -5.97 8.65 27.62
N VAL A 99 -6.00 8.36 28.92
CA VAL A 99 -5.90 6.98 29.38
C VAL A 99 -7.23 6.29 29.09
N ILE A 100 -7.22 5.32 28.18
CA ILE A 100 -8.42 4.58 27.79
C ILE A 100 -8.51 3.32 28.64
N GLN A 101 -9.68 3.00 29.17
CA GLN A 101 -9.85 1.77 29.92
C GLN A 101 -10.07 0.60 28.93
N PHE A 102 -9.29 -0.48 29.08
CA PHE A 102 -9.45 -1.66 28.21
C PHE A 102 -10.87 -2.23 28.29
N GLY A 103 -11.52 -2.37 27.14
CA GLY A 103 -12.89 -2.88 27.01
C GLY A 103 -13.98 -1.86 27.26
N GLU A 104 -13.64 -0.58 27.47
CA GLU A 104 -14.61 0.51 27.53
C GLU A 104 -15.26 0.72 26.17
N LEU A 105 -16.59 0.84 26.14
CA LEU A 105 -17.32 1.10 24.91
C LEU A 105 -17.19 2.60 24.55
N PRO A 106 -16.76 2.93 23.31
CA PRO A 106 -16.65 4.31 22.86
C PRO A 106 -18.03 4.95 22.71
N GLU A 107 -18.13 6.26 22.95
CA GLU A 107 -19.37 7.03 22.84
C GLU A 107 -19.88 7.13 21.38
N GLY A 108 -19.01 6.89 20.40
CA GLY A 108 -19.32 6.88 18.97
C GLY A 108 -18.17 7.42 18.12
N ALA A 109 -18.26 7.29 16.80
CA ALA A 109 -17.28 7.87 15.89
C ALA A 109 -17.43 9.40 15.85
N PRO A 110 -16.35 10.17 16.07
CA PRO A 110 -16.38 11.62 15.95
C PRO A 110 -16.43 12.05 14.48
N ASP A 111 -16.72 13.33 14.25
CA ASP A 111 -16.61 13.93 12.91
C ASP A 111 -15.16 13.89 12.43
N VAL A 112 -14.98 13.65 11.13
CA VAL A 112 -13.65 13.63 10.50
C VAL A 112 -13.12 15.07 10.40
N PRO A 113 -11.96 15.39 10.99
CA PRO A 113 -11.38 16.71 10.86
C PRO A 113 -10.99 17.02 9.41
N GLU A 114 -11.18 18.28 8.98
CA GLU A 114 -10.72 18.75 7.66
C GLU A 114 -9.19 18.93 7.59
N THR A 115 -8.51 18.92 8.76
CA THR A 115 -7.07 19.09 8.89
C THR A 115 -6.34 17.75 8.99
N PHE A 116 -5.13 17.69 8.43
CA PHE A 116 -4.30 16.50 8.40
C PHE A 116 -3.17 16.55 9.44
N LEU A 117 -2.67 15.38 9.83
CA LEU A 117 -1.56 15.25 10.77
C LEU A 117 -0.24 15.53 10.04
N PRO A 118 0.67 16.35 10.57
CA PRO A 118 1.97 16.57 9.94
C PRO A 118 2.79 15.27 9.89
N VAL A 119 3.79 15.24 9.01
CA VAL A 119 4.68 14.08 8.87
C VAL A 119 5.50 13.84 10.14
N ASN A 120 5.86 12.58 10.37
CA ASN A 120 6.75 12.14 11.45
C ASN A 120 6.25 12.55 12.85
N TYR A 121 4.93 12.51 13.08
CA TYR A 121 4.31 12.93 14.33
C TYR A 121 4.41 11.81 15.37
N GLU A 122 5.17 12.04 16.45
CA GLU A 122 5.26 11.08 17.55
C GLU A 122 4.03 11.17 18.45
N TYR A 123 3.39 10.04 18.72
CA TYR A 123 2.17 9.98 19.53
C TYR A 123 2.14 8.75 20.43
N THR A 124 1.84 8.95 21.71
CA THR A 124 1.78 7.89 22.72
C THR A 124 0.35 7.47 23.00
N PHE A 125 0.04 6.21 22.70
CA PHE A 125 -1.22 5.58 23.10
C PHE A 125 -1.10 5.06 24.53
N ARG A 126 -2.11 5.30 25.36
CA ARG A 126 -2.16 4.92 26.78
C ARG A 126 -3.42 4.14 27.11
N VAL A 127 -3.27 3.00 27.78
CA VAL A 127 -4.38 2.14 28.18
C VAL A 127 -4.25 1.70 29.64
N ASP A 128 -5.35 1.74 30.37
CA ASP A 128 -5.46 1.15 31.70
C ASP A 128 -5.89 -0.33 31.59
N MET A 129 -4.99 -1.23 32.00
CA MET A 129 -5.20 -2.68 31.98
C MET A 129 -5.67 -3.24 33.33
N SER A 130 -6.00 -2.40 34.31
CA SER A 130 -6.37 -2.80 35.67
C SER A 130 -7.50 -3.83 35.71
N SER A 131 -8.50 -3.70 34.83
CA SER A 131 -9.63 -4.64 34.73
C SER A 131 -9.17 -6.06 34.33
N VAL A 132 -8.22 -6.16 33.40
CA VAL A 132 -7.66 -7.42 32.91
C VAL A 132 -6.73 -8.04 33.96
N LEU A 133 -5.82 -7.24 34.52
CA LEU A 133 -4.89 -7.70 35.54
C LEU A 133 -5.62 -8.20 36.79
N LYS A 134 -6.68 -7.50 37.21
CA LYS A 134 -7.54 -7.95 38.32
C LYS A 134 -8.16 -9.32 38.05
N GLN A 135 -8.67 -9.57 36.84
CA GLN A 135 -9.23 -10.87 36.49
C GLN A 135 -8.17 -11.98 36.46
N PHE A 136 -6.96 -11.68 36.01
CA PHE A 136 -5.84 -12.61 36.10
C PHE A 136 -5.52 -13.00 37.56
N GLU A 137 -5.54 -12.06 38.50
CA GLU A 137 -5.31 -12.38 39.92
C GLU A 137 -6.47 -13.12 40.57
N GLU A 138 -7.72 -12.73 40.29
CA GLU A 138 -8.90 -13.29 40.97
C GLU A 138 -9.36 -14.63 40.37
N LYS A 139 -9.28 -14.78 39.05
CA LYS A 139 -9.84 -15.93 38.31
C LYS A 139 -8.77 -16.80 37.66
N GLY A 140 -7.55 -16.29 37.50
CA GLY A 140 -6.49 -16.95 36.72
C GLY A 140 -6.62 -16.79 35.20
N TYR A 141 -7.61 -16.04 34.72
CA TYR A 141 -7.85 -15.77 33.29
C TYR A 141 -8.61 -14.46 33.09
N TYR A 142 -8.48 -13.88 31.90
CA TYR A 142 -9.36 -12.84 31.37
C TYR A 142 -10.43 -13.48 30.49
N GLU A 143 -11.68 -13.00 30.59
CA GLU A 143 -12.79 -13.39 29.72
C GLU A 143 -13.19 -12.20 28.85
N ALA A 144 -13.15 -12.37 27.53
CA ALA A 144 -13.50 -11.36 26.54
C ALA A 144 -15.02 -11.25 26.34
N TYR A 145 -15.45 -10.25 25.57
CA TYR A 145 -16.87 -9.98 25.30
C TYR A 145 -17.63 -11.16 24.66
N ASP A 146 -16.92 -12.03 23.93
CA ASP A 146 -17.46 -13.21 23.24
C ASP A 146 -17.42 -14.48 24.11
N GLY A 147 -16.98 -14.38 25.36
CA GLY A 147 -16.80 -15.50 26.29
C GLY A 147 -15.50 -16.29 26.08
N SER A 148 -14.68 -15.92 25.08
CA SER A 148 -13.34 -16.50 24.94
C SER A 148 -12.46 -16.11 26.12
N ARG A 149 -11.48 -16.96 26.45
CA ARG A 149 -10.62 -16.77 27.62
C ARG A 149 -9.15 -16.76 27.25
N VAL A 150 -8.40 -15.93 27.95
CA VAL A 150 -6.93 -15.93 27.94
C VAL A 150 -6.48 -16.27 29.35
N ALA A 151 -5.84 -17.42 29.54
CA ALA A 151 -5.29 -17.79 30.84
C ALA A 151 -4.09 -16.89 31.17
N LYS A 152 -3.92 -16.55 32.45
CA LYS A 152 -2.76 -15.77 32.93
C LYS A 152 -1.43 -16.46 32.56
N ALA A 153 -1.40 -17.80 32.60
CA ALA A 153 -0.23 -18.59 32.23
C ALA A 153 0.12 -18.51 30.74
N ASP A 154 -0.84 -18.17 29.88
CA ASP A 154 -0.66 -18.06 28.42
C ASP A 154 -0.53 -16.60 27.97
N PHE A 155 -0.47 -15.64 28.91
CA PHE A 155 -0.34 -14.22 28.61
C PHE A 155 1.02 -13.91 27.96
N LYS A 156 1.00 -13.21 26.84
CA LYS A 156 2.16 -12.81 26.03
C LYS A 156 2.39 -11.30 26.03
N GLY A 157 1.31 -10.53 26.02
CA GLY A 157 1.38 -9.07 25.96
C GLY A 157 0.04 -8.40 25.66
N PHE A 158 0.06 -7.07 25.80
CA PHE A 158 -0.97 -6.18 25.32
C PHE A 158 -0.46 -5.52 24.03
N TYR A 159 -1.36 -5.33 23.06
CA TYR A 159 -1.03 -4.84 21.72
C TYR A 159 -2.05 -3.79 21.28
N ILE A 160 -1.70 -2.99 20.27
CA ILE A 160 -2.62 -2.07 19.60
C ILE A 160 -2.71 -2.43 18.11
N ALA A 161 -3.93 -2.48 17.59
CA ALA A 161 -4.26 -2.68 16.18
C ALA A 161 -5.02 -1.46 15.67
N GLY A 162 -4.95 -1.14 14.38
CA GLY A 162 -5.63 0.05 13.87
C GLY A 162 -5.52 0.28 12.37
N GLY A 163 -6.22 1.33 11.92
CA GLY A 163 -6.44 1.63 10.51
C GLY A 163 -5.45 2.60 9.86
N SER A 164 -4.50 3.15 10.62
CA SER A 164 -3.60 4.21 10.16
C SER A 164 -2.14 3.83 10.43
N GLU A 165 -1.26 3.94 9.43
CA GLU A 165 0.14 3.53 9.53
C GLU A 165 0.85 4.23 10.71
N PRO A 166 1.58 3.51 11.58
CA PRO A 166 2.05 2.12 11.43
C PRO A 166 1.12 1.06 12.00
N LEU A 167 -0.07 1.43 12.49
CA LEU A 167 -1.06 0.46 12.97
C LEU A 167 -1.57 -0.41 11.81
N THR A 168 -1.99 -1.62 12.17
CA THR A 168 -2.62 -2.57 11.24
C THR A 168 -3.72 -3.36 11.93
N TRP A 169 -4.70 -3.83 11.17
CA TRP A 169 -5.72 -4.79 11.61
C TRP A 169 -5.27 -6.25 11.50
N ASP A 170 -4.03 -6.49 11.08
CA ASP A 170 -3.42 -7.82 11.06
C ASP A 170 -3.05 -8.26 12.49
N PHE A 171 -4.07 -8.70 13.24
CA PHE A 171 -3.94 -9.04 14.67
C PHE A 171 -2.86 -10.10 14.94
N VAL A 172 -2.57 -10.99 14.00
CA VAL A 172 -1.63 -12.11 14.21
C VAL A 172 -0.15 -11.71 14.05
N ASN A 173 0.13 -10.46 13.66
CA ASN A 173 1.49 -9.96 13.42
C ASN A 173 1.75 -8.62 14.13
N LEU A 174 1.03 -8.30 15.22
CA LEU A 174 1.20 -7.02 15.91
C LEU A 174 2.58 -6.94 16.59
N ASP A 175 3.05 -8.03 17.19
CA ASP A 175 4.35 -8.07 17.89
C ASP A 175 5.52 -7.86 16.91
N SER A 176 5.49 -8.57 15.78
CA SER A 176 6.53 -8.47 14.74
C SER A 176 6.57 -7.08 14.07
N ARG A 177 5.48 -6.30 14.20
CA ARG A 177 5.37 -4.92 13.75
C ARG A 177 5.68 -3.88 14.82
N GLY A 178 6.11 -4.31 16.01
CA GLY A 178 6.44 -3.41 17.12
C GLY A 178 5.22 -2.74 17.74
N LEU A 179 4.04 -3.37 17.65
CA LEU A 179 2.77 -2.84 18.16
C LEU A 179 2.41 -3.38 19.55
N LYS A 180 3.40 -3.87 20.29
CA LYS A 180 3.28 -4.30 21.68
C LYS A 180 3.36 -3.09 22.61
N LEU A 181 2.43 -2.98 23.56
CA LEU A 181 2.52 -1.93 24.59
C LEU A 181 3.50 -2.32 25.67
N GLU A 182 4.24 -1.33 26.14
CA GLU A 182 5.21 -1.44 27.21
C GLU A 182 4.59 -0.99 28.54
N GLY A 183 4.97 -1.65 29.63
CA GLY A 183 4.42 -1.35 30.95
C GLY A 183 4.48 -2.53 31.94
N PRO A 184 3.79 -2.42 33.09
CA PRO A 184 3.04 -1.25 33.51
C PRO A 184 3.94 -0.19 34.16
N ASP A 185 3.45 1.05 34.16
CA ASP A 185 3.89 2.06 35.13
C ASP A 185 3.35 1.73 36.56
N LYS A 186 3.38 2.70 37.49
CA LYS A 186 2.88 2.48 38.87
C LYS A 186 1.36 2.29 38.97
N ASN A 187 0.58 2.53 37.90
CA ASN A 187 -0.88 2.56 37.90
C ASN A 187 -1.53 1.56 36.92
N ASN A 188 -0.80 0.50 36.51
CA ASN A 188 -1.26 -0.46 35.49
C ASN A 188 -1.50 0.16 34.10
N ILE A 189 -0.92 1.32 33.84
CA ILE A 189 -1.00 1.96 32.53
C ILE A 189 0.10 1.38 31.65
N TYR A 190 -0.30 0.95 30.47
CA TYR A 190 0.58 0.49 29.40
C TYR A 190 0.59 1.52 28.28
N GLU A 191 1.75 1.70 27.67
CA GLU A 191 1.98 2.77 26.71
C GLU A 191 2.71 2.27 25.47
N LEU A 192 2.44 2.91 24.34
CA LEU A 192 3.23 2.73 23.12
C LEU A 192 3.33 4.06 22.37
N THR A 193 4.56 4.51 22.14
CA THR A 193 4.84 5.67 21.29
C THR A 193 5.07 5.21 19.86
N LEU A 194 4.27 5.74 18.93
CA LEU A 194 4.36 5.48 17.50
C LEU A 194 4.70 6.75 16.73
N LYS A 195 5.43 6.58 15.62
CA LYS A 195 5.66 7.63 14.64
C LYS A 195 4.56 7.58 13.58
N LEU A 196 3.53 8.41 13.75
CA LEU A 196 2.43 8.55 12.81
C LEU A 196 2.83 9.40 11.60
N ASN A 197 2.14 9.19 10.48
CA ASN A 197 2.46 9.79 9.18
C ASN A 197 3.96 9.70 8.85
N PRO A 198 4.55 8.49 8.85
CA PRO A 198 5.98 8.34 8.63
C PRO A 198 6.36 8.90 7.25
N TYR A 199 7.42 9.70 7.21
CA TYR A 199 7.92 10.28 5.98
C TYR A 199 9.41 9.98 5.83
N ASN A 200 9.75 9.25 4.76
CA ASN A 200 11.10 9.03 4.32
C ASN A 200 11.32 9.77 2.98
N PRO A 201 12.20 10.78 2.90
CA PRO A 201 12.49 11.52 1.66
C PRO A 201 12.90 10.62 0.47
N GLU A 202 13.47 9.45 0.73
CA GLU A 202 13.87 8.49 -0.31
C GLU A 202 12.66 7.90 -1.07
N ASP A 203 11.51 7.78 -0.41
CA ASP A 203 10.27 7.27 -1.04
C ASP A 203 9.66 8.27 -2.05
N TYR A 204 10.16 9.51 -2.06
CA TYR A 204 9.68 10.62 -2.87
C TYR A 204 10.69 11.07 -3.93
N GLN A 205 11.67 10.22 -4.25
CA GLN A 205 12.52 10.37 -5.43
C GLN A 205 11.75 9.98 -6.70
N ASP A 206 12.25 10.46 -7.84
CA ASP A 206 11.76 10.01 -9.14
C ASP A 206 11.93 8.50 -9.24
N LYS A 207 10.88 7.82 -9.70
CA LYS A 207 10.84 6.36 -9.81
C LYS A 207 11.26 5.95 -11.20
N GLU A 208 12.09 4.92 -11.27
CA GLU A 208 12.49 4.31 -12.54
C GLU A 208 12.22 2.81 -12.52
N TRP A 209 11.74 2.30 -13.65
CA TRP A 209 11.55 0.89 -13.91
C TRP A 209 12.35 0.52 -15.15
N THR A 210 13.34 -0.34 -14.98
CA THR A 210 14.14 -0.90 -16.07
C THR A 210 13.99 -2.39 -16.05
N LEU A 211 13.74 -2.98 -17.22
CA LEU A 211 13.65 -4.43 -17.38
C LEU A 211 14.92 -5.12 -16.84
N THR A 212 14.76 -6.06 -15.93
CA THR A 212 15.84 -6.82 -15.28
C THR A 212 15.89 -8.29 -15.71
N ALA A 213 14.77 -8.83 -16.19
CA ALA A 213 14.63 -10.22 -16.64
C ALA A 213 14.60 -10.34 -18.18
N ASP A 214 15.05 -11.48 -18.69
CA ASP A 214 14.97 -11.79 -20.12
C ASP A 214 13.54 -12.20 -20.51
N VAL A 215 12.89 -11.34 -21.31
CA VAL A 215 11.54 -11.57 -21.84
C VAL A 215 11.55 -12.03 -23.31
N SER A 216 12.72 -12.29 -23.92
CA SER A 216 12.82 -12.64 -25.34
C SER A 216 12.12 -13.95 -25.72
N GLY A 217 11.97 -14.88 -24.77
CA GLY A 217 11.25 -16.15 -24.94
C GLY A 217 9.73 -16.06 -24.75
N ARG A 218 9.17 -14.85 -24.68
CA ARG A 218 7.75 -14.57 -24.44
C ARG A 218 7.13 -13.80 -25.62
N PRO A 219 5.79 -13.62 -25.68
CA PRO A 219 5.17 -12.79 -26.71
C PRO A 219 5.84 -11.43 -26.82
N GLN A 220 6.02 -10.95 -28.05
CA GLN A 220 6.67 -9.68 -28.35
C GLN A 220 5.62 -8.72 -28.91
N TYR A 221 5.65 -7.47 -28.45
CA TYR A 221 4.78 -6.41 -28.91
C TYR A 221 5.59 -5.20 -29.35
N ARG A 222 5.14 -4.54 -30.43
CA ARG A 222 5.74 -3.30 -30.93
C ARG A 222 4.69 -2.44 -31.59
N SER A 223 4.77 -1.14 -31.37
CA SER A 223 3.83 -0.16 -31.91
C SER A 223 4.49 1.19 -32.20
N ASP A 224 3.71 2.10 -32.78
CA ASP A 224 4.09 3.51 -32.90
C ASP A 224 3.84 4.31 -31.62
N GLN A 225 3.40 3.65 -30.54
CA GLN A 225 3.12 4.21 -29.23
C GLN A 225 4.15 3.66 -28.20
N PRO A 226 5.34 4.26 -28.08
CA PRO A 226 6.40 3.80 -27.17
C PRO A 226 5.95 3.45 -25.76
N ILE A 227 4.98 4.17 -25.22
CA ILE A 227 4.40 3.88 -23.90
C ILE A 227 3.73 2.51 -23.82
N VAL A 228 3.04 2.07 -24.86
CA VAL A 228 2.42 0.74 -24.88
C VAL A 228 3.49 -0.35 -24.96
N ASP A 229 4.55 -0.13 -25.75
CA ASP A 229 5.68 -1.05 -25.85
C ASP A 229 6.39 -1.22 -24.49
N ALA A 230 6.64 -0.11 -23.78
CA ALA A 230 7.26 -0.13 -22.45
C ALA A 230 6.37 -0.80 -21.41
N LEU A 231 5.08 -0.45 -21.37
CA LEU A 231 4.12 -1.06 -20.45
C LEU A 231 3.99 -2.57 -20.69
N PHE A 232 3.98 -3.01 -21.96
CA PHE A 232 3.92 -4.42 -22.30
C PHE A 232 5.14 -5.19 -21.78
N ASN A 233 6.36 -4.71 -22.04
CA ASN A 233 7.58 -5.40 -21.61
C ASN A 233 7.71 -5.44 -20.08
N LEU A 234 7.45 -4.31 -19.39
CA LEU A 234 7.53 -4.25 -17.93
C LEU A 234 6.45 -5.11 -17.26
N SER A 235 5.21 -5.10 -17.78
CA SER A 235 4.14 -5.96 -17.25
C SER A 235 4.42 -7.44 -17.46
N LEU A 236 5.07 -7.79 -18.57
CA LEU A 236 5.48 -9.16 -18.87
C LEU A 236 6.58 -9.66 -17.93
N GLU A 237 7.55 -8.80 -17.59
CA GLU A 237 8.52 -9.09 -16.53
C GLU A 237 7.83 -9.28 -15.18
N GLU A 238 6.94 -8.37 -14.76
CA GLU A 238 6.21 -8.48 -13.49
C GLU A 238 5.46 -9.82 -13.40
N ALA A 239 4.85 -10.28 -14.49
CA ALA A 239 4.21 -11.60 -14.53
C ALA A 239 5.21 -12.76 -14.31
N ILE A 240 6.46 -12.64 -14.78
CA ILE A 240 7.52 -13.62 -14.56
C ILE A 240 8.02 -13.57 -13.11
N LEU A 241 8.27 -12.37 -12.59
CA LEU A 241 8.70 -12.15 -11.20
C LEU A 241 7.64 -12.61 -10.19
N ASN A 242 6.39 -12.73 -10.63
CA ASN A 242 5.27 -13.25 -9.85
C ASN A 242 5.09 -14.78 -9.93
N ILE A 243 6.09 -15.52 -10.41
CA ILE A 243 6.15 -16.98 -10.35
C ILE A 243 7.23 -17.38 -9.32
N GLU A 244 6.81 -18.11 -8.29
CA GLU A 244 7.69 -18.63 -7.24
C GLU A 244 8.56 -19.78 -7.75
N ALA A 245 9.60 -20.13 -7.00
CA ALA A 245 10.54 -21.19 -7.37
C ALA A 245 9.90 -22.59 -7.52
N ASP A 246 8.78 -22.83 -6.83
CA ASP A 246 7.98 -24.05 -6.93
C ASP A 246 6.93 -24.01 -8.06
N SER A 247 6.99 -23.00 -8.92
CA SER A 247 6.04 -22.74 -10.02
C SER A 247 4.62 -22.37 -9.58
N THR A 248 4.40 -22.06 -8.30
CA THR A 248 3.17 -21.40 -7.86
C THR A 248 3.21 -19.92 -8.17
N PHE A 249 2.04 -19.28 -8.23
CA PHE A 249 1.98 -17.82 -8.40
C PHE A 249 2.14 -17.10 -7.07
N ARG A 250 2.52 -15.82 -7.13
CA ARG A 250 2.48 -14.91 -5.99
C ARG A 250 1.64 -13.68 -6.31
N THR A 251 1.20 -13.02 -5.24
CA THR A 251 0.37 -11.83 -5.32
C THR A 251 1.17 -10.60 -5.71
N GLY A 252 2.41 -10.49 -5.22
CA GLY A 252 3.33 -9.43 -5.60
C GLY A 252 4.65 -9.53 -4.84
N ALA A 253 5.58 -8.62 -5.13
CA ALA A 253 6.91 -8.60 -4.52
C ALA A 253 6.89 -8.68 -2.97
N LYS A 254 5.92 -7.99 -2.33
CA LYS A 254 5.77 -7.91 -0.86
C LYS A 254 4.80 -8.92 -0.27
N TRP A 255 4.05 -9.66 -1.08
CA TRP A 255 3.01 -10.59 -0.62
C TRP A 255 3.19 -11.95 -1.31
N GLY A 256 3.76 -12.89 -0.55
CA GLY A 256 3.87 -14.28 -1.00
C GLY A 256 2.52 -14.98 -1.07
N GLY A 257 2.48 -16.10 -1.81
CA GLY A 257 1.29 -16.91 -1.99
C GLY A 257 0.27 -16.33 -2.97
N VAL A 258 -0.69 -17.17 -3.35
CA VAL A 258 -1.67 -16.89 -4.40
C VAL A 258 -2.93 -16.26 -3.81
N TRP A 259 -3.26 -15.05 -4.26
CA TRP A 259 -4.61 -14.51 -4.08
C TRP A 259 -5.43 -14.83 -5.32
N THR A 260 -6.48 -15.63 -5.16
CA THR A 260 -7.30 -16.14 -6.26
C THR A 260 -7.89 -15.03 -7.13
N ARG A 261 -8.23 -13.88 -6.52
CA ARG A 261 -8.71 -12.69 -7.23
C ARG A 261 -7.69 -12.19 -8.26
N ASP A 262 -6.42 -12.11 -7.86
CA ASP A 262 -5.38 -11.45 -8.66
C ASP A 262 -5.01 -12.32 -9.88
N ILE A 263 -4.99 -13.65 -9.70
CA ILE A 263 -4.88 -14.61 -10.81
C ILE A 263 -6.13 -14.61 -11.68
N SER A 264 -7.33 -14.59 -11.10
CA SER A 264 -8.58 -14.57 -11.86
C SER A 264 -8.67 -13.34 -12.78
N TYR A 265 -8.26 -12.17 -12.28
CA TYR A 265 -8.24 -10.94 -13.07
C TYR A 265 -7.16 -10.98 -14.16
N SER A 266 -5.97 -11.50 -13.86
CA SER A 266 -4.90 -11.68 -14.85
C SER A 266 -5.31 -12.62 -15.98
N ILE A 267 -5.99 -13.72 -15.65
CA ILE A 267 -6.58 -14.65 -16.62
C ILE A 267 -7.62 -13.92 -17.48
N PHE A 268 -8.54 -13.17 -16.85
CA PHE A 268 -9.55 -12.41 -17.57
C PHE A 268 -8.92 -11.43 -18.58
N LEU A 269 -7.91 -10.66 -18.17
CA LEU A 269 -7.19 -9.73 -19.05
C LEU A 269 -6.45 -10.46 -20.19
N ALA A 270 -5.82 -11.60 -19.90
CA ALA A 270 -5.16 -12.40 -20.91
C ALA A 270 -6.15 -12.95 -21.96
N PHE A 271 -7.35 -13.36 -21.53
CA PHE A 271 -8.39 -13.85 -22.43
C PHE A 271 -9.14 -12.74 -23.17
N ALA A 272 -9.28 -11.55 -22.59
CA ALA A 272 -9.94 -10.41 -23.22
C ALA A 272 -9.31 -10.04 -24.58
N TYR A 273 -8.01 -10.33 -24.76
CA TYR A 273 -7.34 -10.14 -26.05
C TYR A 273 -7.92 -10.98 -27.20
N HIS A 274 -8.61 -12.10 -26.92
CA HIS A 274 -9.25 -12.91 -27.95
C HIS A 274 -10.55 -12.29 -28.49
N GLU A 275 -11.20 -11.42 -27.70
CA GLU A 275 -12.46 -10.72 -28.01
C GLU A 275 -12.35 -9.25 -27.56
N PRO A 276 -11.45 -8.45 -28.20
CA PRO A 276 -11.06 -7.12 -27.74
C PRO A 276 -12.10 -6.01 -27.95
#